data_AF-A0A3N5PJC1-F1
#
_entry.id   AF-A0A3N5PJC1-F1
#
_cell.length_a   1.000
_cell.length_b   1.000
_cell.length_c   1.000
_cell.angle_alpha   90.00
_cell.angle_beta   90.00
_cell.angle_gamma   90.00
#
_symmetry.space_group_name_H-M   'P 1'
#
loop_
_entity.id
_entity.type
_entity.pdbx_description
1 polymer ?
#
loop_
_entity_poly.entity_id
_entity_poly.type
_entity_poly.pdbx_seq_one_letter_code
_entity_poly.pdbx_strand_id
1 'polypeptide(L)'
;MSEQPNNSGQTPPSGVVPSANLPPVKLSPPPTVPPLGESEFAAIRHATDRYQPLRRAARVAKSSSIITLFIGITAIPLVLFWPSWDSALVTLGLCIIGVVEYKGSGRIRRAETNAGAFLAKNQLALLGVITLYCVVQMLTFSTGAIKDAAISPEFRSELGGMTSVDKTIDSQIDRYAPMFYYGFYGLVIFVSILSQGGMALYYFTRRRHIEAFNAQTPQWVRQLLTETKQFGGAGS
;
A
#
# COMPACT_ATOMS: atom_id res chain seq x y z
N MET A 1 -29.58 -14.99 -19.63
CA MET A 1 -30.63 -15.85 -19.06
C MET A 1 -30.33 -15.95 -17.58
N SER A 2 -30.95 -15.08 -16.79
CA SER A 2 -30.68 -14.91 -15.35
C SER A 2 -31.96 -15.24 -14.61
N GLU A 3 -32.02 -16.40 -13.96
CA GLU A 3 -33.11 -16.78 -13.07
C GLU A 3 -33.06 -15.95 -11.80
N GLN A 4 -34.07 -15.10 -11.59
CA GLN A 4 -34.34 -14.49 -10.29
C GLN A 4 -35.06 -15.52 -9.40
N PRO A 5 -34.57 -15.81 -8.19
CA PRO A 5 -35.32 -16.62 -7.25
C PRO A 5 -36.51 -15.83 -6.69
N ASN A 6 -37.69 -16.36 -7.00
CA ASN A 6 -39.00 -16.02 -6.48
C ASN A 6 -39.02 -16.08 -4.94
N ASN A 7 -38.98 -14.92 -4.29
CA ASN A 7 -39.12 -14.78 -2.85
C ASN A 7 -40.59 -14.52 -2.50
N SER A 8 -41.38 -15.59 -2.52
CA SER A 8 -42.79 -15.58 -2.12
C SER A 8 -42.89 -15.32 -0.61
N GLY A 9 -43.43 -14.16 -0.26
CA GLY A 9 -43.67 -13.70 1.10
C GLY A 9 -44.58 -14.63 1.88
N GLN A 10 -43.98 -15.48 2.70
CA GLN A 10 -44.68 -16.29 3.69
C GLN A 10 -44.71 -15.49 5.00
N THR A 11 -45.86 -14.89 5.30
CA THR A 11 -46.11 -14.29 6.62
C THR A 11 -46.12 -15.39 7.68
N PRO A 12 -45.35 -15.25 8.77
CA PRO A 12 -45.37 -16.24 9.84
C PRO A 12 -46.75 -16.26 10.49
N PRO A 13 -47.32 -17.45 10.77
CA PRO A 13 -48.59 -17.55 11.46
C PRO A 13 -48.45 -17.00 12.88
N SER A 14 -49.33 -16.06 13.23
CA SER A 14 -49.53 -15.56 14.59
C SER A 14 -50.11 -16.66 15.48
N GLY A 15 -49.28 -17.64 15.84
CA GLY A 15 -49.57 -18.62 16.87
C GLY A 15 -49.29 -18.00 18.23
N VAL A 16 -50.35 -17.79 19.02
CA VAL A 16 -50.24 -17.51 20.45
C VAL A 16 -49.58 -18.74 21.09
N VAL A 17 -48.28 -18.65 21.35
CA VAL A 17 -47.55 -19.72 22.04
C VAL A 17 -48.11 -19.81 23.46
N PRO A 18 -48.73 -20.92 23.86
CA PRO A 18 -49.21 -21.10 25.22
C PRO A 18 -48.04 -20.90 26.18
N SER A 19 -48.21 -20.03 27.16
CA SER A 19 -47.24 -19.79 28.23
C SER A 19 -47.12 -21.05 29.07
N ALA A 20 -46.37 -22.02 28.57
CA ALA A 20 -46.07 -23.27 29.24
C ALA A 20 -45.19 -22.91 30.43
N ASN A 21 -45.64 -23.32 31.61
CA ASN A 21 -44.96 -23.18 32.89
C ASN A 21 -43.68 -24.03 32.84
N LEU A 22 -42.62 -23.49 32.21
CA LEU A 22 -41.36 -24.19 32.05
C LEU A 22 -40.73 -24.35 33.43
N PRO A 23 -40.33 -25.57 33.82
CA PRO A 23 -39.64 -25.77 35.08
C PRO A 23 -38.38 -24.89 35.12
N PRO A 24 -38.03 -24.34 36.30
CA PRO A 24 -36.87 -23.46 36.44
C PRO A 24 -35.63 -24.16 35.88
N VAL A 25 -35.07 -23.60 34.81
CA VAL A 25 -33.82 -24.09 34.20
C VAL A 25 -32.75 -23.99 35.28
N LYS A 26 -32.33 -25.14 35.82
CA LYS A 26 -31.16 -25.23 36.69
C LYS A 26 -29.95 -24.82 35.86
N LEU A 27 -29.54 -23.56 35.97
CA LEU A 27 -28.28 -23.08 35.44
C LEU A 27 -27.17 -23.84 36.17
N SER A 28 -26.59 -24.83 35.50
CA SER A 28 -25.35 -25.43 35.98
C SER A 28 -24.32 -24.30 36.12
N PRO A 29 -23.58 -24.22 37.24
CA PRO A 29 -22.54 -23.21 37.38
C PRO A 29 -21.61 -23.33 36.16
N PRO A 30 -21.22 -22.19 35.55
CA PRO A 30 -20.38 -22.22 34.38
C PRO A 30 -19.13 -23.04 34.69
N PRO A 31 -18.71 -23.95 33.78
CA PRO A 31 -17.51 -24.74 34.00
C PRO A 31 -16.36 -23.77 34.33
N THR A 32 -15.76 -23.94 35.51
CA THR A 32 -14.54 -23.24 35.89
C THR A 32 -13.43 -23.71 34.97
N VAL A 33 -13.24 -23.01 33.85
CA VAL A 33 -12.09 -23.19 32.98
C VAL A 33 -10.87 -22.88 33.84
N PRO A 34 -9.98 -23.85 34.11
CA PRO A 34 -8.81 -23.58 34.92
C PRO A 34 -8.01 -22.44 34.28
N PRO A 35 -7.39 -21.58 35.10
CA PRO A 35 -6.51 -20.53 34.58
C PRO A 35 -5.44 -21.17 33.69
N LEU A 36 -5.03 -20.44 32.64
CA LEU A 36 -3.97 -20.83 31.72
C LEU A 36 -2.77 -21.39 32.51
N GLY A 37 -2.28 -22.57 32.12
CA GLY A 37 -1.13 -23.20 32.75
C GLY A 37 0.18 -22.46 32.43
N GLU A 38 1.21 -22.66 33.26
CA GLU A 38 2.54 -22.04 33.07
C GLU A 38 3.14 -22.38 31.68
N SER A 39 2.93 -23.61 31.20
CA SER A 39 3.37 -24.05 29.88
C SER A 39 2.68 -23.30 28.72
N GLU A 40 1.40 -22.96 28.89
CA GLU A 40 0.63 -22.20 27.91
C GLU A 40 1.09 -20.74 27.89
N PHE A 41 1.35 -20.15 29.05
CA PHE A 41 1.96 -18.82 29.16
C PHE A 41 3.34 -18.77 28.51
N ALA A 42 4.19 -19.78 28.73
CA ALA A 42 5.49 -19.87 28.09
C ALA A 42 5.35 -19.94 26.56
N ALA A 43 4.39 -20.72 26.04
CA ALA A 43 4.12 -20.81 24.61
C ALA A 43 3.68 -19.46 24.02
N ILE A 44 2.82 -18.71 24.72
CA ILE A 44 2.37 -17.37 24.30
C ILE A 44 3.54 -16.37 24.29
N ARG A 45 4.40 -16.40 25.30
CA ARG A 45 5.59 -15.52 25.38
C ARG A 45 6.53 -15.77 24.20
N HIS A 46 6.90 -17.03 23.96
CA HIS A 46 7.77 -17.39 22.82
C HIS A 46 7.15 -17.04 21.46
N ALA A 47 5.83 -17.22 21.30
CA ALA A 47 5.14 -16.83 20.09
C ALA A 47 5.16 -15.30 19.88
N THR A 48 4.97 -14.53 20.95
CA THR A 48 4.99 -13.07 20.93
C THR A 48 6.35 -12.54 20.50
N ASP A 49 7.43 -13.12 21.01
CA ASP A 49 8.81 -12.74 20.67
C ASP A 49 9.09 -13.00 19.18
N ARG A 50 8.74 -14.19 18.68
CA ARG A 50 8.91 -14.56 17.26
C ARG A 50 8.07 -13.71 16.31
N TYR A 51 6.96 -13.18 16.80
CA TYR A 51 6.03 -12.38 16.00
C TYR A 51 6.41 -10.89 15.94
N GLN A 52 7.32 -10.43 16.81
CA GLN A 52 7.75 -9.04 16.86
C GLN A 52 8.35 -8.53 15.52
N PRO A 53 9.21 -9.27 14.81
CA PRO A 53 9.71 -8.85 13.50
C PRO A 53 8.62 -8.71 12.44
N LEU A 54 7.60 -9.59 12.46
CA LEU A 54 6.44 -9.51 11.56
C LEU A 54 5.62 -8.24 11.84
N ARG A 55 5.43 -7.91 13.12
CA ARG A 55 4.75 -6.67 13.53
C ARG A 55 5.47 -5.42 13.03
N ARG A 56 6.81 -5.40 13.11
CA ARG A 56 7.62 -4.28 12.60
C ARG A 56 7.48 -4.16 11.09
N ALA A 57 7.62 -5.26 10.35
CA ALA A 57 7.47 -5.27 8.90
C ALA A 57 6.07 -4.82 8.46
N ALA A 58 5.02 -5.29 9.12
CA ALA A 58 3.65 -4.84 8.86
C ALA A 58 3.45 -3.34 9.15
N ARG A 59 4.08 -2.80 10.20
CA ARG A 59 3.99 -1.37 10.51
C ARG A 59 4.66 -0.54 9.43
N VAL A 60 5.86 -0.91 9.00
CA VAL A 60 6.57 -0.22 7.91
C VAL A 60 5.74 -0.25 6.63
N ALA A 61 5.19 -1.42 6.25
CA ALA A 61 4.30 -1.55 5.09
C ALA A 61 3.06 -0.66 5.22
N LYS A 62 2.42 -0.62 6.39
CA LYS A 62 1.25 0.23 6.64
C LYS A 62 1.60 1.71 6.52
N SER A 63 2.69 2.16 7.15
CA SER A 63 3.12 3.56 7.09
C SER A 63 3.44 3.99 5.66
N SER A 64 4.20 3.18 4.91
CA SER A 64 4.46 3.40 3.49
C SER A 64 3.15 3.54 2.69
N SER A 65 2.25 2.56 2.83
CA SER A 65 0.97 2.56 2.12
C SER A 65 0.10 3.78 2.40
N ILE A 66 0.07 4.26 3.66
CA ILE A 66 -0.70 5.44 4.04
C ILE A 66 -0.12 6.70 3.38
N ILE A 67 1.21 6.87 3.41
CA ILE A 67 1.87 8.02 2.78
C ILE A 67 1.62 7.99 1.27
N THR A 68 1.81 6.85 0.61
CA THR A 68 1.57 6.69 -0.83
C THR A 68 0.12 6.97 -1.20
N LEU A 69 -0.83 6.43 -0.43
CA LEU A 69 -2.25 6.64 -0.68
C LEU A 69 -2.64 8.10 -0.44
N PHE A 70 -2.10 8.74 0.60
CA PHE A 70 -2.33 10.16 0.87
C PHE A 70 -1.82 11.05 -0.27
N ILE A 71 -0.62 10.80 -0.79
CA ILE A 71 -0.08 11.51 -1.95
C ILE A 71 -0.97 11.27 -3.18
N GLY A 72 -1.34 10.03 -3.45
CA GLY A 72 -2.22 9.68 -4.57
C GLY A 72 -3.59 10.38 -4.48
N ILE A 73 -4.24 10.35 -3.31
CA ILE A 73 -5.54 10.98 -3.10
C ILE A 73 -5.45 12.50 -3.21
N THR A 74 -4.44 13.12 -2.62
CA THR A 74 -4.26 14.59 -2.67
C THR A 74 -3.87 15.09 -4.06
N ALA A 75 -3.35 14.23 -4.94
CA ALA A 75 -3.09 14.54 -6.34
C ALA A 75 -4.36 14.52 -7.22
N ILE A 76 -5.46 13.87 -6.80
CA ILE A 76 -6.70 13.76 -7.59
C ILE A 76 -7.26 15.14 -7.99
N PRO A 77 -7.41 16.14 -7.09
CA PRO A 77 -7.86 17.47 -7.49
C PRO A 77 -6.98 18.11 -8.57
N LEU A 78 -5.65 17.92 -8.51
CA LEU A 78 -4.75 18.48 -9.52
C LEU A 78 -5.01 17.90 -10.90
N VAL A 79 -5.26 16.59 -10.98
CA VAL A 79 -5.65 15.92 -12.23
C VAL A 79 -7.01 16.41 -12.74
N LEU A 80 -7.96 16.71 -11.85
CA LEU A 80 -9.29 17.18 -12.23
C LEU A 80 -9.29 18.63 -12.74
N PHE A 81 -8.48 19.50 -12.12
CA PHE A 81 -8.38 20.92 -12.52
C PHE A 81 -7.43 21.15 -13.69
N TRP A 82 -6.39 20.34 -13.84
CA TRP A 82 -5.45 20.37 -14.98
C TRP A 82 -5.31 18.97 -15.60
N PRO A 83 -6.29 18.54 -16.41
CA PRO A 83 -6.30 17.20 -16.96
C PRO A 83 -5.10 16.95 -17.88
N SER A 84 -4.22 16.04 -17.46
CA SER A 84 -3.19 15.48 -18.32
C SER A 84 -3.15 13.96 -18.17
N TRP A 85 -2.94 13.26 -19.28
CA TRP A 85 -2.97 11.80 -19.29
C TRP A 85 -1.87 11.21 -18.40
N ASP A 86 -0.68 11.83 -18.42
CA ASP A 86 0.46 11.43 -17.60
C ASP A 86 0.17 11.58 -16.11
N SER A 87 -0.39 12.72 -15.68
CA SER A 87 -0.72 12.95 -14.28
C SER A 87 -1.83 12.02 -13.78
N ALA A 88 -2.83 11.75 -14.62
CA ALA A 88 -3.89 10.81 -14.31
C ALA A 88 -3.34 9.39 -14.10
N LEU A 89 -2.45 8.93 -15.00
CA LEU A 89 -1.84 7.60 -14.91
C LEU A 89 -0.98 7.46 -13.65
N VAL A 90 -0.14 8.45 -13.35
CA VAL A 90 0.71 8.44 -12.15
C VAL A 90 -0.14 8.44 -10.88
N THR A 91 -1.17 9.28 -10.82
CA THR A 91 -2.09 9.38 -9.68
C THR A 91 -2.82 8.07 -9.44
N LEU A 92 -3.36 7.45 -10.50
CA LEU A 92 -4.01 6.15 -10.44
C LEU A 92 -3.05 5.06 -9.98
N GLY A 93 -1.82 5.05 -10.52
CA GLY A 93 -0.76 4.11 -10.13
C GLY A 93 -0.43 4.19 -8.65
N LEU A 94 -0.23 5.39 -8.11
CA LEU A 94 0.04 5.61 -6.68
C LEU A 94 -1.12 5.10 -5.81
N CYS A 95 -2.36 5.37 -6.18
CA CYS A 95 -3.54 4.88 -5.46
C CYS A 95 -3.60 3.33 -5.45
N ILE A 96 -3.42 2.69 -6.61
CA ILE A 96 -3.43 1.23 -6.72
C ILE A 96 -2.33 0.62 -5.86
N ILE A 97 -1.11 1.13 -5.96
CA ILE A 97 0.05 0.63 -5.21
C ILE A 97 -0.15 0.81 -3.70
N GLY A 98 -0.65 1.98 -3.28
CA GLY A 98 -1.00 2.23 -1.88
C GLY A 98 -2.02 1.22 -1.34
N VAL A 99 -3.09 0.94 -2.09
CA VAL A 99 -4.09 -0.08 -1.71
C VAL A 99 -3.49 -1.49 -1.64
N VAL A 100 -2.65 -1.86 -2.61
CA VAL A 100 -1.99 -3.18 -2.64
C VAL A 100 -1.04 -3.35 -1.45
N GLU A 101 -0.23 -2.35 -1.13
CA GLU A 101 0.65 -2.35 0.05
C GLU A 101 -0.14 -2.41 1.36
N TYR A 102 -1.24 -1.66 1.44
CA TYR A 102 -2.10 -1.65 2.61
C TYR A 102 -2.67 -3.05 2.87
N LYS A 103 -3.21 -3.70 1.83
CA LYS A 103 -3.67 -5.10 1.91
C LYS A 103 -2.54 -6.04 2.29
N GLY A 104 -1.36 -5.86 1.70
CA GLY A 104 -0.14 -6.60 2.02
C GLY A 104 0.23 -6.52 3.51
N SER A 105 0.15 -5.32 4.10
CA SER A 105 0.44 -5.13 5.53
C SER A 105 -0.44 -6.00 6.43
N GLY A 106 -1.72 -6.14 6.06
CA GLY A 106 -2.67 -7.03 6.74
C GLY A 106 -2.30 -8.51 6.62
N ARG A 107 -1.79 -8.93 5.46
CA ARG A 107 -1.33 -10.31 5.22
C ARG A 107 -0.11 -10.67 6.07
N ILE A 108 0.86 -9.74 6.22
CA ILE A 108 2.01 -9.93 7.13
C ILE A 108 1.52 -10.03 8.57
N ARG A 109 0.55 -9.20 8.99
CA ARG A 109 -0.04 -9.30 10.34
C ARG A 109 -0.66 -10.67 10.60
N ARG A 110 -1.33 -11.26 9.62
CA ARG A 110 -1.90 -12.62 9.73
C ARG A 110 -0.87 -13.73 9.55
N ALA A 111 0.42 -13.40 9.42
CA ALA A 111 1.50 -14.34 9.18
C ALA A 111 1.25 -15.27 7.99
N GLU A 112 0.61 -14.76 6.92
CA GLU A 112 0.41 -15.54 5.69
C GLU A 112 1.78 -15.83 5.03
N THR A 113 2.05 -17.10 4.70
CA THR A 113 3.35 -17.56 4.17
C THR A 113 3.81 -16.80 2.93
N ASN A 114 2.88 -16.40 2.06
CA ASN A 114 3.17 -15.67 0.84
C ASN A 114 3.19 -14.14 1.00
N ALA A 115 2.93 -13.59 2.18
CA ALA A 115 2.82 -12.14 2.38
C ALA A 115 4.13 -11.42 2.05
N GLY A 116 5.27 -11.90 2.55
CA GLY A 116 6.58 -11.28 2.29
C GLY A 116 6.93 -11.24 0.80
N ALA A 117 6.71 -12.35 0.08
CA ALA A 117 6.94 -12.41 -1.37
C ALA A 117 5.97 -11.51 -2.15
N PHE A 118 4.71 -11.40 -1.70
CA PHE A 118 3.71 -10.52 -2.32
C PHE A 118 4.13 -9.05 -2.22
N LEU A 119 4.53 -8.56 -1.03
CA LEU A 119 5.01 -7.17 -0.89
C LEU A 119 6.30 -6.94 -1.65
N ALA A 120 7.23 -7.89 -1.63
CA ALA A 120 8.50 -7.75 -2.35
C ALA A 120 8.28 -7.62 -3.87
N LYS A 121 7.39 -8.45 -4.46
CA LYS A 121 7.00 -8.33 -5.86
C LYS A 121 6.33 -6.98 -6.16
N ASN A 122 5.52 -6.46 -5.24
CA ASN A 122 4.91 -5.13 -5.40
C ASN A 122 5.96 -4.02 -5.46
N GLN A 123 6.98 -4.06 -4.58
CA GLN A 123 8.09 -3.09 -4.60
C GLN A 123 8.89 -3.18 -5.90
N LEU A 124 9.16 -4.38 -6.39
CA LEU A 124 9.85 -4.57 -7.67
C LEU A 124 9.01 -4.13 -8.87
N ALA A 125 7.69 -4.31 -8.82
CA ALA A 125 6.78 -3.82 -9.85
C ALA A 125 6.76 -2.29 -9.88
N LEU A 126 6.67 -1.63 -8.72
CA LEU A 126 6.78 -0.17 -8.60
C LEU A 126 8.13 0.33 -9.15
N LEU A 127 9.23 -0.34 -8.81
CA LEU A 127 10.56 -0.03 -9.35
C LEU A 127 10.63 -0.15 -10.86
N GLY A 128 10.07 -1.24 -11.41
CA GLY A 128 9.98 -1.43 -12.86
C GLY A 128 9.21 -0.31 -13.54
N VAL A 129 8.07 0.09 -12.99
CA VAL A 129 7.23 1.18 -13.52
C VAL A 129 7.95 2.52 -13.48
N ILE A 130 8.54 2.89 -12.33
CA ILE A 130 9.28 4.17 -12.22
C ILE A 130 10.47 4.18 -13.16
N THR A 131 11.25 3.10 -13.20
CA THR A 131 12.41 3.00 -14.07
C THR A 131 12.02 3.12 -15.55
N LEU A 132 10.96 2.41 -15.96
CA LEU A 132 10.44 2.49 -17.32
C LEU A 132 9.97 3.90 -17.65
N TYR A 133 9.23 4.56 -16.76
CA TYR A 133 8.78 5.93 -16.94
C TYR A 133 9.98 6.89 -17.10
N CYS A 134 10.96 6.82 -16.21
CA CYS A 134 12.15 7.67 -16.28
C CYS A 134 12.94 7.43 -17.57
N VAL A 135 13.07 6.18 -18.02
CA VAL A 135 13.73 5.86 -19.29
C VAL A 135 12.97 6.43 -20.47
N VAL A 136 11.65 6.26 -20.52
CA VAL A 136 10.81 6.85 -21.58
C VAL A 136 10.98 8.36 -21.61
N GLN A 137 10.88 9.04 -20.46
CA GLN A 137 11.08 10.49 -20.35
C GLN A 137 12.45 10.94 -20.88
N MET A 138 13.53 10.24 -20.49
CA MET A 138 14.88 10.50 -20.99
C MET A 138 15.00 10.30 -22.51
N LEU A 139 14.29 9.32 -23.08
CA LEU A 139 14.30 9.05 -24.53
C LEU A 139 13.44 10.04 -25.32
N THR A 140 12.37 10.58 -24.73
CA THR A 140 11.47 11.55 -25.37
C THR A 140 11.89 13.00 -25.11
N PHE A 141 12.98 13.22 -24.38
CA PHE A 141 13.48 14.55 -24.07
C PHE A 141 13.85 15.33 -25.34
N SER A 142 13.39 16.57 -25.42
CA SER A 142 13.73 17.53 -26.47
C SER A 142 13.91 18.91 -25.86
N THR A 143 15.05 19.56 -26.13
CA THR A 143 15.28 20.94 -25.70
C THR A 143 14.31 21.89 -26.37
N GLY A 144 13.88 21.61 -27.61
CA GLY A 144 12.88 22.41 -28.32
C GLY A 144 11.54 22.46 -27.59
N ALA A 145 11.05 21.31 -27.10
CA ALA A 145 9.81 21.25 -26.33
C ALA A 145 9.89 22.07 -25.03
N ILE A 146 11.07 22.10 -24.39
CA ILE A 146 11.31 22.95 -23.20
C ILE A 146 11.34 24.42 -23.58
N LYS A 147 12.03 24.81 -24.67
CA LYS A 147 12.07 26.20 -25.13
C LYS A 147 10.67 26.73 -25.45
N ASP A 148 9.81 25.90 -26.05
CA ASP A 148 8.43 26.26 -26.38
C ASP A 148 7.54 26.35 -25.14
N ALA A 149 7.79 25.53 -24.11
CA ALA A 149 7.04 25.58 -22.85
C ALA A 149 7.54 26.68 -21.89
N ALA A 150 8.83 26.98 -21.88
CA ALA A 150 9.45 27.90 -20.94
C ALA A 150 9.31 29.38 -21.34
N ILE A 151 9.13 29.66 -22.63
CA ILE A 151 9.07 31.01 -23.17
C ILE A 151 7.69 31.22 -23.77
N SER A 152 6.84 32.00 -23.11
CA SER A 152 5.51 32.30 -23.63
C SER A 152 5.63 33.07 -24.97
N PRO A 153 4.68 32.91 -25.90
CA PRO A 153 4.69 33.63 -27.18
C PRO A 153 4.76 35.15 -26.99
N GLU A 154 4.11 35.67 -25.96
CA GLU A 154 4.09 37.08 -25.58
C GLU A 154 5.50 37.54 -25.18
N PHE A 155 6.18 36.76 -24.32
CA PHE A 155 7.54 37.08 -23.90
C PHE A 155 8.54 36.98 -25.07
N ARG A 156 8.35 36.05 -26.01
CA ARG A 156 9.12 36.00 -27.27
C ARG A 156 8.93 37.27 -28.09
N SER A 157 7.70 37.78 -28.18
CA SER A 157 7.40 39.00 -28.93
C SER A 157 8.06 40.25 -28.33
N GLU A 158 8.12 40.34 -26.99
CA GLU A 158 8.80 41.44 -26.29
C GLU A 158 10.33 41.35 -26.44
N LEU A 159 10.88 40.14 -26.44
CA LEU A 159 12.31 39.89 -26.64
C LEU A 159 12.76 40.03 -28.10
N GLY A 160 11.84 40.03 -29.07
CA GLY A 160 12.15 40.15 -30.50
C GLY A 160 12.96 41.40 -30.88
N GLY A 161 12.95 42.44 -30.04
CA GLY A 161 13.79 43.63 -30.19
C GLY A 161 15.26 43.46 -29.76
N MET A 162 15.62 42.38 -29.06
CA MET A 162 16.95 42.16 -28.46
C MET A 162 17.55 40.80 -28.85
N THR A 163 17.97 40.68 -30.11
CA THR A 163 18.52 39.43 -30.70
C THR A 163 19.72 38.82 -29.95
N SER A 164 20.46 39.61 -29.17
CA SER A 164 21.61 39.13 -28.37
C SER A 164 21.18 38.39 -27.09
N VAL A 165 20.05 38.79 -26.48
CA VAL A 165 19.52 38.17 -25.27
C VAL A 165 18.94 36.80 -25.60
N ASP A 166 18.19 36.71 -26.69
CA ASP A 166 17.56 35.46 -27.18
C ASP A 166 18.60 34.35 -27.40
N LYS A 167 19.68 34.63 -28.14
CA LYS A 167 20.78 33.68 -28.38
C LYS A 167 21.47 33.21 -27.10
N THR A 168 21.56 34.09 -26.10
CA THR A 168 22.20 33.76 -24.81
C THR A 168 21.33 32.82 -24.00
N ILE A 169 20.02 33.08 -23.93
CA ILE A 169 19.05 32.21 -23.25
C ILE A 169 19.02 30.83 -23.91
N ASP A 170 18.93 30.79 -25.23
CA ASP A 170 18.89 29.55 -25.99
C ASP A 170 20.13 28.68 -25.77
N SER A 171 21.31 29.30 -25.81
CA SER A 171 22.58 28.63 -25.53
C SER A 171 22.66 28.07 -24.10
N GLN A 172 22.11 28.81 -23.12
CA GLN A 172 22.05 28.32 -21.74
C GLN A 172 21.08 27.14 -21.59
N ILE A 173 19.90 27.20 -22.23
CA ILE A 173 18.93 26.11 -22.20
C ILE A 173 19.55 24.86 -22.85
N ASP A 174 20.13 24.98 -24.04
CA ASP A 174 20.72 23.83 -24.74
C ASP A 174 21.88 23.20 -23.96
N ARG A 175 22.64 24.01 -23.19
CA ARG A 175 23.75 23.51 -22.37
C ARG A 175 23.28 22.84 -21.09
N TYR A 176 22.35 23.45 -20.36
CA TYR A 176 22.01 23.03 -18.99
C TYR A 176 20.76 22.16 -18.91
N ALA A 177 19.77 22.33 -19.80
CA ALA A 177 18.54 21.56 -19.74
C ALA A 177 18.78 20.05 -19.86
N PRO A 178 19.64 19.53 -20.77
CA PRO A 178 19.93 18.10 -20.82
C PRO A 178 20.58 17.61 -19.51
N MET A 179 21.54 18.36 -18.98
CA MET A 179 22.26 17.99 -17.75
C MET A 179 21.29 17.86 -16.57
N PHE A 180 20.41 18.85 -16.37
CA PHE A 180 19.41 18.80 -15.31
C PHE A 180 18.39 17.69 -15.54
N TYR A 181 17.92 17.52 -16.78
CA TYR A 181 16.89 16.53 -17.10
C TYR A 181 17.40 15.10 -16.91
N TYR A 182 18.53 14.73 -17.54
CA TYR A 182 19.13 13.40 -17.37
C TYR A 182 19.63 13.19 -15.94
N GLY A 183 20.20 14.22 -15.31
CA GLY A 183 20.64 14.17 -13.92
C GLY A 183 19.49 13.90 -12.95
N PHE A 184 18.36 14.59 -13.12
CA PHE A 184 17.16 14.40 -12.30
C PHE A 184 16.58 12.99 -12.46
N TYR A 185 16.32 12.54 -13.70
CA TYR A 185 15.75 11.21 -13.92
C TYR A 185 16.71 10.08 -13.54
N GLY A 186 18.01 10.24 -13.77
CA GLY A 186 19.05 9.32 -13.30
C GLY A 186 19.08 9.22 -11.77
N LEU A 187 18.97 10.36 -11.07
CA LEU A 187 18.89 10.40 -9.61
C LEU A 187 17.61 9.71 -9.11
N VAL A 188 16.46 9.96 -9.74
CA VAL A 188 15.19 9.30 -9.38
C VAL A 188 15.29 7.78 -9.53
N ILE A 189 15.87 7.27 -10.63
CA ILE A 189 16.13 5.83 -10.81
C ILE A 189 17.04 5.30 -9.69
N PHE A 190 18.16 5.98 -9.43
CA PHE A 190 19.12 5.55 -8.42
C PHE A 190 18.49 5.46 -7.01
N VAL A 191 17.78 6.51 -6.59
CA VAL A 191 17.06 6.53 -5.30
C VAL A 191 15.97 5.46 -5.26
N SER A 192 15.28 5.22 -6.38
CA SER A 192 14.25 4.17 -6.49
C SER A 192 14.85 2.78 -6.32
N ILE A 193 15.99 2.49 -6.95
CA ILE A 193 16.70 1.22 -6.80
C ILE A 193 17.09 0.99 -5.33
N LEU A 194 17.65 1.99 -4.67
CA LEU A 194 18.06 1.87 -3.27
C LEU A 194 16.86 1.66 -2.33
N SER A 195 15.83 2.49 -2.50
CA SER A 195 14.64 2.46 -1.62
C SER A 195 13.77 1.22 -1.88
N GLN A 196 13.28 1.03 -3.12
CA GLN A 196 12.36 -0.06 -3.47
C GLN A 196 13.08 -1.40 -3.56
N GLY A 197 14.31 -1.42 -4.08
CA GLY A 197 15.15 -2.63 -4.06
C GLY A 197 15.51 -3.04 -2.64
N GLY A 198 15.88 -2.09 -1.77
CA GLY A 198 16.11 -2.33 -0.35
C GLY A 198 14.87 -2.85 0.38
N MET A 199 13.71 -2.24 0.13
CA MET A 199 12.43 -2.69 0.69
C MET A 199 12.00 -4.07 0.18
N ALA A 200 12.22 -4.36 -1.11
CA ALA A 200 11.95 -5.68 -1.68
C ALA A 200 12.81 -6.75 -1.01
N LEU A 201 14.13 -6.51 -0.90
CA LEU A 201 15.05 -7.40 -0.20
C LEU A 201 14.63 -7.58 1.26
N TYR A 202 14.31 -6.49 1.95
CA TYR A 202 13.79 -6.52 3.31
C TYR A 202 12.57 -7.46 3.43
N TYR A 203 11.56 -7.33 2.57
CA TYR A 203 10.38 -8.20 2.63
C TYR A 203 10.67 -9.66 2.25
N PHE A 204 11.59 -9.91 1.32
CA PHE A 204 12.06 -11.27 1.04
C PHE A 204 12.70 -11.92 2.27
N THR A 205 13.54 -11.20 3.02
CA THR A 205 14.13 -11.75 4.25
C THR A 205 13.07 -12.04 5.33
N ARG A 206 11.97 -11.27 5.37
CA ARG A 206 10.86 -11.48 6.32
C ARG A 206 10.05 -12.74 6.06
N ARG A 207 10.09 -13.30 4.86
CA ARG A 207 9.47 -14.59 4.54
C ARG A 207 9.94 -15.71 5.48
N ARG A 208 11.25 -15.79 5.73
CA ARG A 208 11.85 -16.81 6.62
C ARG A 208 11.29 -16.72 8.05
N HIS A 209 11.07 -15.51 8.54
CA HIS A 209 10.48 -15.30 9.87
C HIS A 209 9.01 -15.72 9.93
N ILE A 210 8.24 -15.52 8.84
CA ILE A 210 6.85 -15.98 8.76
C ILE A 210 6.78 -17.51 8.76
N GLU A 211 7.64 -18.16 7.97
CA GLU A 211 7.73 -19.62 7.92
C GLU A 211 8.14 -20.20 9.28
N ALA A 212 9.16 -19.63 9.93
CA ALA A 212 9.59 -20.03 11.27
C ALA A 212 8.49 -19.81 12.32
N PHE A 213 7.78 -18.68 12.27
CA PHE A 213 6.65 -18.42 13.17
C PHE A 213 5.54 -19.46 12.99
N ASN A 214 5.18 -19.79 11.76
CA ASN A 214 4.13 -20.77 11.47
C ASN A 214 4.53 -22.20 11.85
N ALA A 215 5.80 -22.57 11.68
CA ALA A 215 6.30 -23.89 12.02
C ALA A 215 6.44 -24.11 13.54
N GLN A 216 6.85 -23.08 14.30
CA GLN A 216 7.19 -23.21 15.71
C GLN A 216 6.09 -22.77 16.68
N THR A 217 4.96 -22.25 16.17
CA THR A 217 3.87 -21.73 17.00
C THR A 217 2.63 -22.62 16.89
N PRO A 218 2.14 -23.17 18.02
CA PRO A 218 0.91 -23.95 18.03
C PRO A 218 -0.26 -23.18 17.43
N GLN A 219 -1.18 -23.88 16.76
CA GLN A 219 -2.30 -23.26 16.06
C GLN A 219 -3.20 -22.42 16.98
N TRP A 220 -3.48 -22.90 18.20
CA TRP A 220 -4.30 -22.19 19.18
C TRP A 220 -3.68 -20.84 19.57
N VAL A 221 -2.35 -20.77 19.71
CA VAL A 221 -1.63 -19.51 20.00
C VAL A 221 -1.74 -18.55 18.81
N ARG A 222 -1.64 -19.06 17.57
CA ARG A 222 -1.79 -18.25 16.36
C ARG A 222 -3.20 -17.66 16.24
N GLN A 223 -4.23 -18.44 16.56
CA GLN A 223 -5.62 -17.97 16.60
C GLN A 223 -5.80 -16.89 17.66
N LEU A 224 -5.34 -17.15 18.89
CA LEU A 224 -5.38 -16.20 20.01
C LEU A 224 -4.69 -14.86 19.65
N LEU A 225 -3.50 -14.90 19.06
CA LEU A 225 -2.77 -13.69 18.64
C LEU A 225 -3.44 -12.94 17.48
N THR A 226 -4.19 -13.65 16.64
CA THR A 226 -4.93 -13.04 15.52
C THR A 226 -6.19 -12.35 16.02
N GLU A 227 -6.95 -13.02 16.89
CA GLU A 227 -8.21 -12.52 17.47
C GLU A 227 -7.98 -11.33 18.39
N THR A 228 -7.06 -11.45 19.37
CA THR A 228 -6.71 -10.34 20.29
C THR A 228 -6.31 -9.07 19.55
N LYS A 229 -5.69 -9.20 18.37
CA LYS A 229 -5.32 -8.07 17.52
C LYS A 229 -6.45 -7.50 16.67
N GLN A 230 -7.48 -8.28 16.38
CA GLN A 230 -8.69 -7.73 15.77
C GLN A 230 -9.41 -6.82 16.77
N PHE A 231 -9.44 -7.21 18.05
CA PHE A 231 -10.08 -6.41 19.10
C PHE A 231 -9.26 -5.20 19.55
N GLY A 232 -7.94 -5.35 19.74
CA GLY A 232 -7.08 -4.25 20.19
C GLY A 232 -6.86 -3.13 19.17
N GLY A 233 -7.23 -3.32 17.90
CA GLY A 233 -7.06 -2.34 16.83
C GLY A 233 -8.26 -1.44 16.56
N ALA A 234 -9.40 -1.68 17.21
CA ALA A 234 -10.63 -0.90 17.03
C ALA A 234 -10.71 0.33 17.97
N GLY A 235 -9.82 0.43 18.96
CA GLY A 235 -9.83 1.48 19.99
C GLY A 235 -8.72 2.53 19.89
N SER A 236 -7.97 2.57 18.78
CA SER A 236 -6.86 3.52 18.55
C SER A 236 -6.93 4.11 17.16
#